data_AF-A0A939ZQ89-F1
#
_entry.id   AF-A0A939ZQ89-F1
#
_cell.length_a   1.000
_cell.length_b   1.000
_cell.length_c   1.000
_cell.angle_alpha   90.00
_cell.angle_beta   90.00
_cell.angle_gamma   90.00
#
_symmetry.space_group_name_H-M   'P 1'
#
loop_
_entity.id
_entity.type
_entity.pdbx_description
1 polymer ?
#
loop_
_entity_poly.entity_id
_entity_poly.type
_entity_poly.pdbx_seq_one_letter_code
_entity_poly.pdbx_strand_id
1 'polypeptide(L)'
;MNNTYVYIEPEKFLMDVLALLRSFYAKLDIKPVVPESRGDVKVEAEKAGYFFSVKVLDNGRALVSFKESSFEFVPVTSSPEDFTAYKKELCRKLYSVFKDDTGHDLPWGMMNGVRPTKPAFIAALAGRGKSESDEYYRSEYLVTDEKADMSWEIARSELNVLSGCEHRESVCAGDRRGYAGGYSVYIGIPFCPSRCLYCSFTAYPLAAFKDGGDEYVKSLIEEMKACSGIFHGTAPDSVYMGGGTPTALNASQLDRIISTAEDVFFTGPSIEFTVEAGRADSITEDKLKVLKKHGISRISVNPQTFNQKTLDLIGRKATAAETIESFKLARELGFDNINMDIILGLPGEGIDEVKHTCEVIEELKPDSLTVHSLALKRASFLGEWIEKNGHSAFTNTDEIQALARKCAASIGLEPYYLYRQKDMCGGFENIGYALPGKECLYNVVMMEEVQSILGFGAGTISKKVVPASDTDSDKAAGDMNLGELIRSGDALHMDISRCENFKEVGDYINRLPELIDRKNELFK
;
A
#
# COMPACT_ATOMS: atom_id res chain seq x y z
N MET A 1 -11.13 -13.08 25.82
CA MET A 1 -9.76 -13.50 25.46
C MET A 1 -8.85 -12.98 26.56
N ASN A 2 -7.89 -13.77 27.07
CA ASN A 2 -6.94 -13.26 28.05
C ASN A 2 -6.03 -12.22 27.38
N ASN A 3 -5.95 -11.03 27.95
CA ASN A 3 -5.04 -9.97 27.50
C ASN A 3 -3.59 -10.51 27.54
N THR A 4 -2.87 -10.44 26.42
CA THR A 4 -1.47 -10.90 26.36
C THR A 4 -0.56 -9.70 26.48
N TYR A 5 -0.05 -9.44 27.69
CA TYR A 5 0.79 -8.27 27.97
C TYR A 5 2.25 -8.51 27.61
N VAL A 6 2.89 -7.49 27.03
CA VAL A 6 4.33 -7.51 26.71
C VAL A 6 5.03 -6.24 27.16
N TYR A 7 6.27 -6.37 27.63
CA TYR A 7 7.06 -5.25 28.16
C TYR A 7 8.40 -5.12 27.46
N ILE A 8 8.73 -3.97 26.88
CA ILE A 8 9.97 -3.77 26.13
C ILE A 8 10.63 -2.46 26.59
N GLU A 9 11.85 -2.58 27.12
CA GLU A 9 12.65 -1.48 27.64
C GLU A 9 14.08 -1.56 27.05
N PRO A 10 14.62 -0.49 26.42
CA PRO A 10 13.98 0.81 26.17
C PRO A 10 12.98 0.80 24.99
N GLU A 11 12.08 1.77 24.99
CA GLU A 11 10.96 1.88 24.02
C GLU A 11 11.42 1.94 22.55
N LYS A 12 12.65 2.38 22.27
CA LYS A 12 13.21 2.38 20.91
C LYS A 12 13.19 1.00 20.22
N PHE A 13 13.18 -0.11 20.97
CA PHE A 13 13.07 -1.47 20.42
C PHE A 13 11.61 -1.95 20.25
N LEU A 14 10.64 -1.22 20.80
CA LEU A 14 9.24 -1.63 20.91
C LEU A 14 8.67 -2.05 19.56
N MET A 15 8.80 -1.20 18.54
CA MET A 15 8.13 -1.39 17.26
C MET A 15 8.63 -2.63 16.51
N ASP A 16 9.94 -2.83 16.45
CA ASP A 16 10.55 -3.96 15.72
C ASP A 16 10.28 -5.30 16.42
N VAL A 17 10.42 -5.34 17.75
CA VAL A 17 10.16 -6.55 18.53
C VAL A 17 8.67 -6.91 18.55
N LEU A 18 7.78 -5.91 18.65
CA LEU A 18 6.34 -6.11 18.52
C LEU A 18 5.94 -6.63 17.14
N ALA A 19 6.53 -6.10 16.06
CA ALA A 19 6.23 -6.56 14.71
C ALA A 19 6.59 -8.05 14.54
N LEU A 20 7.74 -8.46 15.09
CA LEU A 20 8.18 -9.84 15.08
C LEU A 20 7.24 -10.75 15.87
N LEU A 21 6.90 -10.36 17.11
CA LEU A 21 5.95 -11.08 17.96
C LEU A 21 4.57 -11.24 17.30
N ARG A 22 4.03 -10.15 16.75
CA ARG A 22 2.72 -10.18 16.07
C ARG A 22 2.72 -11.07 14.82
N SER A 23 3.87 -11.24 14.18
CA SER A 23 3.99 -12.12 13.01
C SER A 23 3.95 -13.60 13.42
N PHE A 24 4.69 -13.99 14.46
CA PHE A 24 4.68 -15.37 14.98
C PHE A 24 3.41 -15.74 15.75
N TYR A 25 2.82 -14.79 16.46
CA TYR A 25 1.68 -15.01 17.34
C TYR A 25 0.45 -14.21 16.90
N ALA A 26 0.15 -14.23 15.59
CA ALA A 26 -0.93 -13.44 14.99
C ALA A 26 -2.31 -13.65 15.65
N LYS A 27 -2.56 -14.81 16.27
CA LYS A 27 -3.81 -15.15 16.97
C LYS A 27 -3.92 -14.54 18.37
N LEU A 28 -2.86 -13.96 18.92
CA LEU A 28 -2.85 -13.36 20.26
C LEU A 28 -3.17 -11.86 20.19
N ASP A 29 -4.00 -11.39 21.11
CA ASP A 29 -4.23 -9.96 21.34
C ASP A 29 -3.07 -9.39 22.19
N ILE A 30 -1.98 -9.03 21.51
CA ILE A 30 -0.73 -8.54 22.12
C ILE A 30 -0.84 -7.05 22.47
N LYS A 31 -0.76 -6.76 23.78
CA LYS A 31 -0.86 -5.42 24.36
C LYS A 31 0.50 -4.98 24.93
N PRO A 32 1.21 -4.06 24.26
CA PRO A 32 2.43 -3.50 24.82
C PRO A 32 2.15 -2.63 26.05
N VAL A 33 2.96 -2.81 27.08
CA VAL A 33 3.00 -1.96 28.27
C VAL A 33 4.24 -1.08 28.17
N VAL A 34 4.00 0.21 27.93
CA VAL A 34 5.03 1.26 27.86
C VAL A 34 5.05 2.11 29.13
N PRO A 35 6.14 2.86 29.43
CA PRO A 35 6.23 3.72 30.60
C PRO A 35 5.09 4.74 30.75
N GLU A 36 4.45 5.16 29.67
CA GLU A 36 3.34 6.13 29.65
C GLU A 36 1.97 5.46 29.84
N SER A 37 1.91 4.13 29.91
CA SER A 37 0.66 3.40 30.11
C SER A 37 0.00 3.81 31.43
N ARG A 38 -1.34 3.88 31.43
CA ARG A 38 -2.11 4.18 32.65
C ARG A 38 -1.74 3.22 33.79
N GLY A 39 -1.73 3.73 35.03
CA GLY A 39 -1.30 2.97 36.20
C GLY A 39 -2.13 1.71 36.46
N ASP A 40 -3.42 1.73 36.15
CA ASP A 40 -4.29 0.56 36.28
C ASP A 40 -3.94 -0.56 35.28
N VAL A 41 -3.57 -0.20 34.04
CA VAL A 41 -3.11 -1.16 33.01
C VAL A 41 -1.79 -1.82 33.42
N LYS A 42 -0.86 -1.05 34.00
CA LYS A 42 0.41 -1.58 34.50
C LYS A 42 0.19 -2.58 35.63
N VAL A 43 -0.66 -2.23 36.60
CA VAL A 43 -0.98 -3.13 37.73
C VAL A 43 -1.71 -4.39 37.26
N GLU A 44 -2.59 -4.28 36.27
CA GLU A 44 -3.23 -5.44 35.66
C GLU A 44 -2.20 -6.35 34.97
N ALA A 45 -1.30 -5.78 34.16
CA ALA A 45 -0.26 -6.52 33.46
C ALA A 45 0.72 -7.20 34.42
N GLU A 46 1.16 -6.51 35.47
CA GLU A 46 2.06 -7.07 36.48
C GLU A 46 1.41 -8.23 37.26
N LYS A 47 0.11 -8.14 37.55
CA LYS A 47 -0.64 -9.24 38.19
C LYS A 47 -0.86 -10.42 37.27
N ALA A 48 -1.13 -10.16 35.98
CA ALA A 48 -1.33 -11.20 34.98
C ALA A 48 -0.01 -11.88 34.56
N GLY A 49 1.12 -11.18 34.74
CA GLY A 49 2.42 -11.54 34.21
C GLY A 49 2.57 -11.12 32.75
N TYR A 50 3.82 -10.95 32.33
CA TYR A 50 4.14 -10.65 30.93
C TYR A 50 4.33 -11.96 30.16
N PHE A 51 3.61 -12.11 29.05
CA PHE A 51 3.85 -13.19 28.09
C PHE A 51 5.26 -13.10 27.49
N PHE A 52 5.74 -11.87 27.31
CA PHE A 52 7.07 -11.58 26.81
C PHE A 52 7.60 -10.29 27.41
N SER A 53 8.87 -10.27 27.83
CA SER A 53 9.54 -9.05 28.23
C SER A 53 10.98 -8.98 27.75
N VAL A 54 11.44 -7.80 27.33
CA VAL A 54 12.84 -7.50 27.05
C VAL A 54 13.25 -6.29 27.88
N LYS A 55 14.36 -6.42 28.60
CA LYS A 55 15.01 -5.31 29.29
C LYS A 55 16.48 -5.26 28.93
N VAL A 56 16.87 -4.25 28.15
CA VAL A 56 18.28 -3.96 27.84
C VAL A 56 18.91 -3.23 29.04
N LEU A 57 20.00 -3.78 29.55
CA LEU A 57 20.76 -3.27 30.69
C LEU A 57 21.83 -2.28 30.22
N ASP A 58 22.34 -1.45 31.14
CA ASP A 58 23.38 -0.45 30.85
C ASP A 58 24.70 -1.05 30.33
N ASN A 59 24.97 -2.32 30.66
CA ASN A 59 26.13 -3.06 30.16
C ASN A 59 25.90 -3.66 28.75
N GLY A 60 24.76 -3.39 28.12
CA GLY A 60 24.40 -3.84 26.79
C GLY A 60 23.82 -5.25 26.70
N ARG A 61 23.74 -6.01 27.79
CA ARG A 61 23.05 -7.30 27.82
C ARG A 61 21.55 -7.07 27.86
N ALA A 62 20.75 -8.01 27.36
CA ALA A 62 19.30 -7.94 27.50
C ALA A 62 18.75 -9.14 28.27
N LEU A 63 17.95 -8.87 29.29
CA LEU A 63 17.18 -9.88 29.99
C LEU A 63 15.88 -10.12 29.21
N VAL A 64 15.69 -11.34 28.74
CA VAL A 64 14.49 -11.73 28.00
C VAL A 64 13.70 -12.74 28.82
N SER A 65 12.42 -12.45 29.03
CA SER A 65 11.45 -13.41 29.55
C SER A 65 10.48 -13.75 28.42
N PHE A 66 10.20 -15.03 28.23
CA PHE A 66 9.25 -15.50 27.23
C PHE A 66 8.51 -16.72 27.79
N LYS A 67 7.19 -16.59 27.96
CA LYS A 67 6.35 -17.53 28.70
C LYS A 67 6.95 -17.80 30.10
N GLU A 68 7.19 -19.06 30.45
CA GLU A 68 7.76 -19.48 31.73
C GLU A 68 9.29 -19.55 31.73
N SER A 69 9.93 -19.21 30.61
CA SER A 69 11.39 -19.27 30.46
C SER A 69 12.02 -17.88 30.45
N SER A 70 13.24 -17.78 30.93
CA SER A 70 14.05 -16.57 30.82
C SER A 70 15.45 -16.91 30.33
N PHE A 71 16.03 -16.00 29.56
CA PHE A 71 17.39 -16.11 29.08
C PHE A 71 18.03 -14.73 28.97
N GLU A 72 19.35 -14.73 28.94
CA GLU A 72 20.13 -13.53 28.76
C GLU A 72 20.66 -13.47 27.33
N PHE A 73 20.38 -12.37 26.64
CA PHE A 73 20.99 -12.04 25.36
C PHE A 73 22.27 -11.24 25.59
N VAL A 74 23.35 -11.69 24.96
CA VAL A 74 24.63 -11.01 24.94
C VAL A 74 24.98 -10.72 23.49
N PRO A 75 25.14 -9.45 23.08
CA PRO A 75 25.54 -9.15 21.71
C PRO A 75 26.96 -9.66 21.44
N VAL A 76 27.18 -10.22 20.26
CA VAL A 76 28.43 -10.82 19.80
C VAL A 76 29.16 -9.87 18.86
N THR A 77 28.43 -9.22 17.96
CA THR A 77 29.00 -8.40 16.87
C THR A 77 28.61 -6.93 16.92
N SER A 78 27.74 -6.56 17.84
CA SER A 78 27.16 -5.22 17.96
C SER A 78 27.36 -4.64 19.36
N SER A 79 27.19 -3.32 19.48
CA SER A 79 27.16 -2.63 20.77
C SER A 79 25.84 -1.83 20.89
N PRO A 80 25.38 -1.52 22.11
CA PRO A 80 24.18 -0.69 22.30
C PRO A 80 24.27 0.71 21.69
N GLU A 81 25.50 1.18 21.40
CA GLU A 81 25.80 2.46 20.74
C GLU A 81 25.45 2.41 19.26
N ASP A 82 25.72 1.29 18.57
CA ASP A 82 25.17 1.01 17.24
C ASP A 82 23.79 0.37 17.38
N PHE A 83 22.79 1.23 17.60
CA PHE A 83 21.40 0.82 17.74
C PHE A 83 20.92 -0.05 16.57
N THR A 84 21.35 0.22 15.33
CA THR A 84 20.88 -0.52 14.16
C THR A 84 21.41 -1.94 14.15
N ALA A 85 22.71 -2.12 14.35
CA ALA A 85 23.33 -3.44 14.41
C ALA A 85 22.82 -4.23 15.62
N TYR A 86 22.76 -3.61 16.80
CA TYR A 86 22.27 -4.25 18.02
C TYR A 86 20.83 -4.73 17.88
N LYS A 87 19.96 -3.86 17.35
CA LYS A 87 18.55 -4.19 17.11
C LYS A 87 18.41 -5.42 16.20
N LYS A 88 19.17 -5.47 15.10
CA LYS A 88 19.16 -6.61 14.18
C LYS A 88 19.60 -7.89 14.88
N GLU A 89 20.68 -7.83 15.64
CA GLU A 89 21.20 -9.00 16.35
C GLU A 89 20.21 -9.54 17.40
N LEU A 90 19.62 -8.64 18.19
CA LEU A 90 18.55 -8.99 19.13
C LEU A 90 17.36 -9.61 18.41
N CYS A 91 16.87 -9.00 17.32
CA CYS A 91 15.75 -9.54 16.57
C CYS A 91 16.05 -10.90 15.95
N ARG A 92 17.28 -11.16 15.47
CA ARG A 92 17.69 -12.50 14.99
C ARG A 92 17.62 -13.53 16.11
N LYS A 93 18.08 -13.19 17.32
CA LYS A 93 17.99 -14.10 18.47
C LYS A 93 16.53 -14.39 18.83
N LEU A 94 15.70 -13.36 18.88
CA LEU A 94 14.27 -13.50 19.16
C LEU A 94 13.54 -14.32 18.08
N TYR A 95 13.89 -14.12 16.81
CA TYR A 95 13.34 -14.90 15.69
C TYR A 95 13.58 -16.40 15.91
N SER A 96 14.82 -16.80 16.25
CA SER A 96 15.13 -18.21 16.55
C SER A 96 14.29 -18.75 17.70
N VAL A 97 14.15 -17.99 18.79
CA VAL A 97 13.36 -18.42 19.96
C VAL A 97 11.89 -18.61 19.60
N PHE A 98 11.30 -17.69 18.82
CA PHE A 98 9.90 -17.80 18.42
C PHE A 98 9.66 -18.88 17.38
N LYS A 99 10.61 -19.08 16.46
CA LYS A 99 10.60 -20.20 15.52
C LYS A 99 10.59 -21.54 16.24
N ASP A 100 11.49 -21.72 17.22
CA ASP A 100 11.58 -22.98 17.97
C ASP A 100 10.29 -23.26 18.76
N ASP A 101 9.65 -22.21 19.28
CA ASP A 101 8.38 -22.32 20.02
C ASP A 101 7.17 -22.63 19.13
N THR A 102 7.09 -21.97 17.97
CA THR A 102 5.92 -22.05 17.10
C THR A 102 6.04 -23.11 16.01
N GLY A 103 7.25 -23.64 15.76
CA GLY A 103 7.52 -24.70 14.79
C GLY A 103 7.44 -24.28 13.31
N HIS A 104 7.44 -22.99 12.99
CA HIS A 104 7.38 -22.50 11.60
C HIS A 104 8.29 -21.28 11.37
N ASP A 105 8.64 -21.03 10.11
CA ASP A 105 9.34 -19.83 9.65
C ASP A 105 8.35 -18.78 9.15
N LEU A 106 8.78 -17.51 9.12
CA LEU A 106 8.05 -16.42 8.49
C LEU A 106 8.58 -16.22 7.06
N PRO A 107 7.72 -16.10 6.03
CA PRO A 107 8.18 -15.91 4.64
C PRO A 107 9.11 -14.69 4.46
N TRP A 108 8.82 -13.60 5.18
CA TRP A 108 9.59 -12.35 5.18
C TRP A 108 10.64 -12.25 6.29
N GLY A 109 10.85 -13.32 7.06
CA GLY A 109 11.78 -13.34 8.18
C GLY A 109 11.54 -12.17 9.15
N MET A 110 12.56 -11.34 9.34
CA MET A 110 12.55 -10.16 10.21
C MET A 110 12.09 -8.87 9.52
N MET A 111 11.78 -8.90 8.23
CA MET A 111 11.40 -7.70 7.49
C MET A 111 10.00 -7.22 7.91
N ASN A 112 9.88 -5.94 8.28
CA ASN A 112 8.64 -5.31 8.76
C ASN A 112 8.26 -4.02 8.00
N GLY A 113 9.02 -3.66 6.96
CA GLY A 113 8.81 -2.46 6.16
C GLY A 113 7.59 -2.55 5.25
N VAL A 114 7.00 -1.39 4.93
CA VAL A 114 5.87 -1.26 3.99
C VAL A 114 6.25 -1.70 2.58
N ARG A 115 7.51 -1.51 2.18
CA ARG A 115 8.00 -1.82 0.85
C ARG A 115 9.14 -2.83 0.91
N PRO A 116 8.83 -4.14 0.90
CA PRO A 116 9.86 -5.16 1.03
C PRO A 116 10.66 -5.36 -0.28
N THR A 117 10.20 -4.84 -1.42
CA THR A 117 10.89 -4.93 -2.73
C THR A 117 12.05 -3.93 -2.87
N LYS A 118 12.15 -2.94 -1.98
CA LYS A 118 13.14 -1.85 -2.07
C LYS A 118 14.59 -2.33 -2.20
N PRO A 119 15.10 -3.30 -1.41
CA PRO A 119 16.44 -3.84 -1.63
C PRO A 119 16.67 -4.40 -3.03
N ALA A 120 15.73 -5.20 -3.56
CA ALA A 120 15.81 -5.73 -4.92
C ALA A 120 15.80 -4.62 -5.98
N PHE A 121 14.93 -3.62 -5.82
CA PHE A 121 14.87 -2.47 -6.72
C PHE A 121 16.20 -1.71 -6.76
N ILE A 122 16.78 -1.43 -5.59
CA ILE A 122 18.09 -0.76 -5.48
C ILE A 122 19.19 -1.58 -6.13
N ALA A 123 19.22 -2.90 -5.88
CA ALA A 123 20.19 -3.79 -6.49
C ALA A 123 20.07 -3.79 -8.02
N ALA A 124 18.86 -3.98 -8.54
CA ALA A 124 18.59 -3.99 -9.98
C ALA A 124 18.94 -2.66 -10.65
N LEU A 125 18.57 -1.52 -10.02
CA LEU A 125 18.91 -0.18 -10.50
C LEU A 125 20.42 0.07 -10.53
N ALA A 126 21.15 -0.44 -9.54
CA ALA A 126 22.61 -0.34 -9.47
C ALA A 126 23.36 -1.40 -10.30
N GLY A 127 22.64 -2.24 -11.06
CA GLY A 127 23.24 -3.32 -11.86
C GLY A 127 23.82 -4.46 -11.02
N ARG A 128 23.46 -4.55 -9.74
CA ARG A 128 23.84 -5.61 -8.79
C ARG A 128 22.88 -6.77 -9.02
N GLY A 129 23.35 -7.82 -9.69
CA GLY A 129 22.49 -8.92 -10.16
C GLY A 129 21.72 -9.65 -9.05
N LYS A 130 20.77 -10.51 -9.47
CA LYS A 130 19.86 -11.27 -8.61
C LYS A 130 20.54 -11.91 -7.40
N SER A 131 21.69 -12.56 -7.62
CA SER A 131 22.39 -13.31 -6.58
C SER A 131 22.85 -12.45 -5.40
N GLU A 132 23.28 -11.20 -5.62
CA GLU A 132 23.66 -10.27 -4.54
C GLU A 132 22.41 -9.80 -3.78
N SER A 133 21.30 -9.53 -4.49
CA SER A 133 20.01 -9.20 -3.90
C SER A 133 19.49 -10.33 -2.99
N ASP A 134 19.41 -11.56 -3.50
CA ASP A 134 18.89 -12.70 -2.74
C ASP A 134 19.74 -12.98 -1.50
N GLU A 135 21.06 -12.89 -1.63
CA GLU A 135 21.97 -13.07 -0.50
C GLU A 135 21.75 -12.02 0.57
N TYR A 136 21.55 -10.76 0.18
CA TYR A 136 21.20 -9.69 1.11
C TYR A 136 19.89 -9.98 1.86
N TYR A 137 18.84 -10.42 1.17
CA TYR A 137 17.57 -10.80 1.80
C TYR A 137 17.72 -11.93 2.82
N ARG A 138 18.47 -12.98 2.46
CA ARG A 138 18.74 -14.13 3.35
C ARG A 138 19.58 -13.71 4.56
N SER A 139 20.71 -13.05 4.35
CA SER A 139 21.67 -12.75 5.41
C SER A 139 21.15 -11.66 6.35
N GLU A 140 20.52 -10.61 5.81
CA GLU A 140 20.10 -9.46 6.61
C GLU A 140 18.77 -9.68 7.31
N TYR A 141 17.83 -10.36 6.66
CA TYR A 141 16.45 -10.41 7.11
C TYR A 141 15.88 -11.82 7.27
N LEU A 142 16.62 -12.89 6.95
CA LEU A 142 16.14 -14.28 7.01
C LEU A 142 14.90 -14.51 6.12
N VAL A 143 14.82 -13.78 5.00
CA VAL A 143 13.72 -13.91 4.03
C VAL A 143 13.89 -15.22 3.25
N THR A 144 12.77 -15.90 2.99
CA THR A 144 12.74 -17.15 2.22
C THR A 144 13.13 -16.93 0.75
N ASP A 145 13.66 -17.95 0.10
CA ASP A 145 14.06 -17.86 -1.32
C ASP A 145 12.86 -17.50 -2.22
N GLU A 146 11.67 -18.04 -1.97
CA GLU A 146 10.44 -17.68 -2.72
C GLU A 146 10.17 -16.17 -2.69
N LYS A 147 10.31 -15.53 -1.52
CA LYS A 147 10.06 -14.09 -1.35
C LYS A 147 11.20 -13.23 -1.89
N ALA A 148 12.44 -13.70 -1.81
CA ALA A 148 13.58 -13.03 -2.43
C ALA A 148 13.45 -13.04 -3.97
N ASP A 149 13.11 -14.20 -4.55
CA ASP A 149 12.88 -14.38 -5.99
C ASP A 149 11.75 -13.47 -6.49
N MET A 150 10.61 -13.50 -5.81
CA MET A 150 9.47 -12.63 -6.14
C MET A 150 9.82 -11.14 -6.02
N SER A 151 10.61 -10.75 -5.02
CA SER A 151 11.05 -9.36 -4.87
C SER A 151 11.93 -8.91 -6.04
N TRP A 152 12.78 -9.80 -6.55
CA TRP A 152 13.59 -9.54 -7.73
C TRP A 152 12.78 -9.44 -9.02
N GLU A 153 11.81 -10.33 -9.23
CA GLU A 153 10.89 -10.29 -10.38
C GLU A 153 10.11 -8.98 -10.42
N ILE A 154 9.53 -8.60 -9.27
CA ILE A 154 8.80 -7.34 -9.12
C ILE A 154 9.71 -6.15 -9.37
N ALA A 155 10.91 -6.11 -8.78
CA ALA A 155 11.87 -5.03 -9.01
C ALA A 155 12.22 -4.84 -10.50
N ARG A 156 12.34 -5.93 -11.26
CA ARG A 156 12.55 -5.87 -12.71
C ARG A 156 11.33 -5.32 -13.44
N SER A 157 10.13 -5.73 -13.04
CA SER A 157 8.89 -5.20 -13.58
C SER A 157 8.73 -3.72 -13.28
N GLU A 158 9.00 -3.29 -12.04
CA GLU A 158 8.98 -1.89 -11.61
C GLU A 158 9.93 -1.05 -12.48
N LEU A 159 11.17 -1.51 -12.71
CA LEU A 159 12.11 -0.82 -13.60
C LEU A 159 11.65 -0.80 -15.07
N ASN A 160 11.02 -1.87 -15.55
CA ASN A 160 10.46 -1.91 -16.91
C ASN A 160 9.33 -0.89 -17.08
N VAL A 161 8.40 -0.83 -16.11
CA VAL A 161 7.30 0.14 -16.09
C VAL A 161 7.83 1.58 -16.03
N LEU A 162 8.78 1.85 -15.13
CA LEU A 162 9.39 3.17 -15.00
C LEU A 162 10.22 3.58 -16.24
N SER A 163 10.73 2.61 -17.02
CA SER A 163 11.44 2.92 -18.26
C SER A 163 10.58 3.62 -19.32
N GLY A 164 9.24 3.53 -19.18
CA GLY A 164 8.27 4.22 -20.02
C GLY A 164 7.95 5.66 -19.63
N CYS A 165 8.45 6.18 -18.50
CA CYS A 165 8.25 7.59 -18.13
C CYS A 165 8.92 8.53 -19.14
N GLU A 166 8.19 9.52 -19.66
CA GLU A 166 8.69 10.46 -20.67
C GLU A 166 9.80 11.36 -20.11
N HIS A 167 9.71 11.71 -18.82
CA HIS A 167 10.61 12.67 -18.17
C HIS A 167 11.91 12.04 -17.62
N ARG A 168 12.26 10.84 -18.08
CA ARG A 168 13.49 10.15 -17.63
C ARG A 168 14.78 10.90 -17.97
N GLU A 169 14.75 11.69 -19.04
CA GLU A 169 15.87 12.51 -19.50
C GLU A 169 15.90 13.91 -18.86
N SER A 170 14.84 14.31 -18.14
CA SER A 170 14.81 15.50 -17.29
C SER A 170 15.60 15.22 -16.01
N VAL A 171 16.91 15.01 -16.17
CA VAL A 171 17.82 14.67 -15.08
C VAL A 171 17.86 15.86 -14.10
N CYS A 172 17.19 15.71 -12.97
CA CYS A 172 17.44 16.56 -11.82
C CYS A 172 18.88 16.32 -11.36
N ALA A 173 19.68 17.38 -11.24
CA ALA A 173 21.04 17.26 -10.72
C ALA A 173 21.03 16.53 -9.37
N GLY A 174 21.78 15.42 -9.28
CA GLY A 174 21.81 14.55 -8.09
C GLY A 174 20.84 13.38 -8.10
N ASP A 175 19.86 13.30 -9.01
CA ASP A 175 18.97 12.13 -9.12
C ASP A 175 19.61 10.98 -9.92
N ARG A 176 20.17 9.99 -9.22
CA ARG A 176 20.71 8.78 -9.89
C ARG A 176 19.63 7.76 -10.26
N ARG A 177 18.37 7.95 -9.86
CA ARG A 177 17.24 7.11 -10.28
C ARG A 177 16.70 7.56 -11.65
N GLY A 178 16.76 8.86 -11.93
CA GLY A 178 16.41 9.45 -13.22
C GLY A 178 14.90 9.62 -13.42
N TYR A 179 14.13 9.80 -12.35
CA TYR A 179 12.66 9.90 -12.41
C TYR A 179 12.10 11.13 -11.69
N ALA A 180 12.89 11.79 -10.85
CA ALA A 180 12.44 12.91 -10.01
C ALA A 180 12.06 14.16 -10.80
N GLY A 181 12.47 14.26 -12.07
CA GLY A 181 12.10 15.34 -12.99
C GLY A 181 10.67 15.22 -13.54
N GLY A 182 10.02 14.07 -13.37
CA GLY A 182 8.62 13.85 -13.75
C GLY A 182 7.64 14.03 -12.59
N TYR A 183 6.34 14.01 -12.90
CA TYR A 183 5.28 14.05 -11.91
C TYR A 183 4.04 13.28 -12.39
N SER A 184 3.20 12.87 -11.44
CA SER A 184 1.90 12.26 -11.72
C SER A 184 0.78 13.01 -11.01
N VAL A 185 -0.44 12.92 -11.53
CA VAL A 185 -1.63 13.59 -10.99
C VAL A 185 -2.54 12.56 -10.32
N TYR A 186 -3.07 12.90 -9.15
CA TYR A 186 -4.11 12.12 -8.48
C TYR A 186 -5.37 12.96 -8.29
N ILE A 187 -6.52 12.45 -8.73
CA ILE A 187 -7.82 13.09 -8.58
C ILE A 187 -8.67 12.24 -7.64
N GLY A 188 -8.86 12.69 -6.40
CA GLY A 188 -9.63 11.98 -5.40
C GLY A 188 -11.11 12.36 -5.46
N ILE A 189 -11.99 11.38 -5.65
CA ILE A 189 -13.45 11.53 -5.55
C ILE A 189 -13.92 10.88 -4.23
N PRO A 190 -14.32 11.64 -3.20
CA PRO A 190 -14.54 11.14 -1.86
C PRO A 190 -15.95 10.52 -1.68
N PHE A 191 -16.62 10.15 -2.77
CA PHE A 191 -18.00 9.69 -2.75
C PHE A 191 -18.11 8.19 -3.02
N CYS A 192 -19.08 7.54 -2.39
CA CYS A 192 -19.47 6.16 -2.67
C CYS A 192 -20.99 6.02 -2.67
N PRO A 193 -21.55 4.99 -3.33
CA PRO A 193 -22.95 4.59 -3.16
C PRO A 193 -23.27 4.17 -1.71
N SER A 194 -22.35 3.43 -1.08
CA SER A 194 -22.42 3.03 0.33
C SER A 194 -21.01 2.82 0.92
N ARG A 195 -20.91 2.81 2.25
CA ARG A 195 -19.65 2.54 2.96
C ARG A 195 -19.51 1.04 3.26
N CYS A 196 -18.44 0.41 2.79
CA CYS A 196 -18.11 -0.98 3.13
C CYS A 196 -17.52 -1.09 4.54
N LEU A 197 -17.73 -2.22 5.23
CA LEU A 197 -17.22 -2.44 6.59
C LEU A 197 -15.69 -2.36 6.70
N TYR A 198 -14.96 -2.91 5.73
CA TYR A 198 -13.50 -2.95 5.70
C TYR A 198 -12.86 -1.62 5.24
N CYS A 199 -13.64 -0.71 4.66
CA CYS A 199 -13.09 0.46 3.99
C CYS A 199 -12.59 1.50 5.00
N SER A 200 -11.32 1.89 4.85
CA SER A 200 -10.68 2.97 5.63
C SER A 200 -10.54 4.27 4.87
N PHE A 201 -10.96 4.33 3.61
CA PHE A 201 -10.90 5.55 2.80
C PHE A 201 -11.96 6.54 3.25
N THR A 202 -11.68 7.82 3.03
CA THR A 202 -12.66 8.89 3.16
C THR A 202 -13.71 8.72 2.06
N ALA A 203 -14.84 8.11 2.43
CA ALA A 203 -15.92 7.79 1.50
C ALA A 203 -17.26 8.22 2.10
N TYR A 204 -17.82 9.29 1.57
CA TYR A 204 -19.13 9.81 1.95
C TYR A 204 -20.22 9.24 1.03
N PRO A 205 -21.37 8.83 1.57
CA PRO A 205 -22.53 8.48 0.75
C PRO A 205 -22.96 9.68 -0.10
N LEU A 206 -22.93 9.56 -1.44
CA LEU A 206 -23.25 10.69 -2.33
C LEU A 206 -24.68 11.23 -2.07
N ALA A 207 -25.61 10.35 -1.70
CA ALA A 207 -26.98 10.72 -1.36
C ALA A 207 -27.12 11.69 -0.16
N ALA A 208 -26.06 11.88 0.64
CA ALA A 208 -26.05 12.88 1.71
C ALA A 208 -25.92 14.33 1.17
N PHE A 209 -25.56 14.51 -0.10
CA PHE A 209 -25.34 15.80 -0.75
C PHE A 209 -26.51 16.13 -1.67
N LYS A 210 -27.27 17.18 -1.34
CA LYS A 210 -28.53 17.54 -2.03
C LYS A 210 -28.36 17.91 -3.50
N ASP A 211 -27.19 18.41 -3.87
CA ASP A 211 -26.78 18.81 -5.22
C ASP A 211 -26.14 17.66 -6.01
N GLY A 212 -26.08 16.44 -5.44
CA GLY A 212 -25.37 15.32 -6.05
C GLY A 212 -23.87 15.54 -6.15
N GLY A 213 -23.28 16.37 -5.27
CA GLY A 213 -21.84 16.65 -5.24
C GLY A 213 -21.37 17.67 -6.27
N ASP A 214 -22.27 18.42 -6.92
CA ASP A 214 -21.91 19.40 -7.95
C ASP A 214 -21.04 20.55 -7.43
N GLU A 215 -21.28 21.05 -6.21
CA GLU A 215 -20.42 22.05 -5.57
C GLU A 215 -19.00 21.51 -5.34
N TYR A 216 -18.88 20.24 -4.94
CA TYR A 216 -17.58 19.60 -4.83
C TYR A 216 -16.86 19.52 -6.19
N VAL A 217 -17.57 19.15 -7.25
CA VAL A 217 -17.03 19.11 -8.62
C VAL A 217 -16.56 20.49 -9.08
N LYS A 218 -17.29 21.57 -8.74
CA LYS A 218 -16.86 22.94 -9.03
C LYS A 218 -15.56 23.30 -8.31
N SER A 219 -15.48 23.03 -7.00
CA SER A 219 -14.27 23.29 -6.22
C SER A 219 -13.07 22.47 -6.71
N LEU A 220 -13.28 21.21 -7.10
CA LEU A 220 -12.24 20.37 -7.69
C LEU A 220 -11.70 20.94 -9.00
N ILE A 221 -12.59 21.40 -9.89
CA ILE A 221 -12.21 22.06 -11.14
C ILE A 221 -11.46 23.37 -10.88
N GLU A 222 -11.90 24.16 -9.90
CA GLU A 222 -11.24 25.39 -9.50
C GLU A 222 -9.82 25.12 -8.95
N GLU A 223 -9.66 24.09 -8.12
CA GLU A 223 -8.36 23.65 -7.61
C GLU A 223 -7.40 23.28 -8.74
N MET A 224 -7.83 22.43 -9.67
CA MET A 224 -7.01 21.99 -10.80
C MET A 224 -6.58 23.17 -11.68
N LYS A 225 -7.50 24.10 -11.96
CA LYS A 225 -7.21 25.31 -12.74
C LYS A 225 -6.23 26.25 -12.03
N ALA A 226 -6.36 26.42 -10.71
CA ALA A 226 -5.50 27.30 -9.94
C ALA A 226 -4.07 26.74 -9.77
N CYS A 227 -3.92 25.41 -9.76
CA CYS A 227 -2.63 24.73 -9.60
C CYS A 227 -1.98 24.30 -10.93
N SER A 228 -2.58 24.59 -12.09
CA SER A 228 -2.06 24.18 -13.41
C SER A 228 -0.67 24.75 -13.72
N GLY A 229 -0.31 25.89 -13.09
CA GLY A 229 0.99 26.52 -13.24
C GLY A 229 2.15 25.82 -12.53
N ILE A 230 1.90 24.88 -11.61
CA ILE A 230 2.95 24.25 -10.78
C ILE A 230 3.98 23.49 -11.63
N PHE A 231 3.53 22.78 -12.66
CA PHE A 231 4.38 22.03 -13.61
C PHE A 231 4.21 22.56 -15.03
N HIS A 232 4.08 23.88 -15.19
CA HIS A 232 3.76 24.51 -16.46
C HIS A 232 4.70 24.05 -17.60
N GLY A 233 4.10 23.59 -18.70
CA GLY A 233 4.83 23.14 -19.90
C GLY A 233 5.35 21.70 -19.83
N THR A 234 5.01 20.95 -18.77
CA THR A 234 5.37 19.54 -18.58
C THR A 234 4.07 18.74 -18.44
N ALA A 235 3.91 17.66 -19.19
CA ALA A 235 2.75 16.77 -19.03
C ALA A 235 3.00 15.77 -17.89
N PRO A 236 1.97 15.26 -17.20
CA PRO A 236 2.16 14.23 -16.20
C PRO A 236 2.49 12.88 -16.86
N ASP A 237 3.32 12.06 -16.21
CA ASP A 237 3.60 10.70 -16.66
C ASP A 237 2.39 9.77 -16.48
N SER A 238 1.54 10.04 -15.48
CA SER A 238 0.28 9.34 -15.27
C SER A 238 -0.77 10.20 -14.57
N VAL A 239 -2.05 9.88 -14.81
CA VAL A 239 -3.20 10.46 -14.11
C VAL A 239 -4.03 9.33 -13.49
N TYR A 240 -4.31 9.42 -12.19
CA TYR A 240 -5.11 8.43 -11.49
C TYR A 240 -6.30 9.07 -10.79
N MET A 241 -7.52 8.68 -11.17
CA MET A 241 -8.75 9.10 -10.53
C MET A 241 -9.30 7.98 -9.65
N GLY A 242 -9.31 8.20 -8.34
CA GLY A 242 -9.68 7.19 -7.33
C GLY A 242 -10.33 7.78 -6.09
N GLY A 243 -10.21 7.09 -4.96
CA GLY A 243 -10.65 7.59 -3.64
C GLY A 243 -11.78 6.76 -3.05
N GLY A 244 -13.00 7.27 -3.13
CA GLY A 244 -14.21 6.51 -2.86
C GLY A 244 -14.56 5.66 -4.08
N THR A 245 -15.36 6.22 -4.98
CA THR A 245 -15.72 5.59 -6.24
C THR A 245 -16.00 6.72 -7.25
N PRO A 246 -15.06 7.05 -8.14
CA PRO A 246 -15.26 8.08 -9.16
C PRO A 246 -16.58 7.94 -9.92
N THR A 247 -16.94 6.71 -10.32
CA THR A 247 -18.20 6.45 -11.02
C THR A 247 -19.45 6.60 -10.16
N ALA A 248 -19.36 6.94 -8.87
CA ALA A 248 -20.51 7.40 -8.09
C ALA A 248 -21.08 8.71 -8.66
N LEU A 249 -20.22 9.55 -9.24
CA LEU A 249 -20.63 10.74 -9.98
C LEU A 249 -21.40 10.37 -11.27
N ASN A 250 -22.23 11.29 -11.75
CA ASN A 250 -22.94 11.09 -13.00
C ASN A 250 -22.03 11.33 -14.22
N ALA A 251 -22.47 10.89 -15.40
CA ALA A 251 -21.69 10.98 -16.63
C ALA A 251 -21.26 12.42 -16.99
N SER A 252 -22.12 13.42 -16.75
CA SER A 252 -21.81 14.83 -17.02
C SER A 252 -20.78 15.40 -16.06
N GLN A 253 -20.81 15.00 -14.79
CA GLN A 253 -19.79 15.39 -13.80
C GLN A 253 -18.43 14.78 -14.15
N LEU A 254 -18.39 13.50 -14.53
CA LEU A 254 -17.17 12.83 -15.00
C LEU A 254 -16.59 13.53 -16.24
N ASP A 255 -17.41 13.79 -17.24
CA ASP A 255 -17.02 14.50 -18.48
C ASP A 255 -16.39 15.86 -18.16
N ARG A 256 -17.00 16.66 -17.26
CA ARG A 256 -16.47 17.96 -16.83
C ARG A 256 -15.10 17.86 -16.13
N ILE A 257 -14.92 16.88 -15.24
CA ILE A 257 -13.66 16.70 -14.50
C ILE A 257 -12.57 16.25 -15.47
N ILE A 258 -12.83 15.24 -16.29
CA ILE A 258 -11.85 14.67 -17.22
C ILE A 258 -11.48 15.71 -18.28
N SER A 259 -12.45 16.40 -18.87
CA SER A 259 -12.18 17.51 -19.81
C SER A 259 -11.30 18.59 -19.17
N THR A 260 -11.56 18.94 -17.90
CA THR A 260 -10.73 19.93 -17.20
C THR A 260 -9.32 19.40 -16.99
N ALA A 261 -9.15 18.14 -16.58
CA ALA A 261 -7.83 17.54 -16.40
C ALA A 261 -7.03 17.50 -17.71
N GLU A 262 -7.70 17.14 -18.82
CA GLU A 262 -7.14 17.19 -20.18
C GLU A 262 -6.68 18.61 -20.54
N ASP A 263 -7.53 19.61 -20.30
CA ASP A 263 -7.26 21.01 -20.63
C ASP A 263 -6.09 21.61 -19.82
N VAL A 264 -6.01 21.29 -18.52
CA VAL A 264 -5.06 21.95 -17.61
C VAL A 264 -3.73 21.22 -17.47
N PHE A 265 -3.69 19.91 -17.71
CA PHE A 265 -2.47 19.09 -17.63
C PHE A 265 -1.99 18.60 -19.00
N PHE A 266 -2.64 18.99 -20.10
CA PHE A 266 -2.35 18.56 -21.48
C PHE A 266 -2.25 17.04 -21.61
N THR A 267 -3.30 16.31 -21.24
CA THR A 267 -3.25 14.84 -21.34
C THR A 267 -3.48 14.38 -22.78
N GLY A 268 -2.43 13.85 -23.42
CA GLY A 268 -2.51 13.19 -24.72
C GLY A 268 -2.87 11.70 -24.61
N PRO A 269 -3.16 11.02 -25.74
CA PRO A 269 -3.50 9.60 -25.77
C PRO A 269 -2.35 8.66 -25.35
N SER A 270 -1.13 9.19 -25.16
CA SER A 270 0.05 8.43 -24.70
C SER A 270 0.17 8.31 -23.18
N ILE A 271 -0.58 9.12 -22.42
CA ILE A 271 -0.49 9.14 -20.95
C ILE A 271 -1.45 8.11 -20.35
N GLU A 272 -0.96 7.32 -19.40
CA GLU A 272 -1.82 6.43 -18.62
C GLU A 272 -2.80 7.27 -17.80
N PHE A 273 -4.08 7.24 -18.19
CA PHE A 273 -5.20 7.75 -17.39
C PHE A 273 -5.99 6.56 -16.84
N THR A 274 -5.92 6.35 -15.53
CA THR A 274 -6.68 5.35 -14.78
C THR A 274 -7.91 5.98 -14.12
N VAL A 275 -9.08 5.37 -14.26
CA VAL A 275 -10.30 5.74 -13.52
C VAL A 275 -10.84 4.54 -12.77
N GLU A 276 -10.91 4.63 -11.44
CA GLU A 276 -11.54 3.60 -10.63
C GLU A 276 -13.05 3.56 -10.86
N ALA A 277 -13.53 2.42 -11.36
CA ALA A 277 -14.94 2.09 -11.41
C ALA A 277 -15.22 0.92 -10.45
N GLY A 278 -14.59 0.97 -9.26
CA GLY A 278 -14.50 -0.16 -8.33
C GLY A 278 -15.82 -0.68 -7.76
N ARG A 279 -16.97 -0.12 -8.14
CA ARG A 279 -18.28 -0.63 -7.74
C ARG A 279 -19.24 -0.81 -8.91
N ALA A 280 -19.75 -2.04 -9.04
CA ALA A 280 -20.76 -2.39 -10.03
C ALA A 280 -22.06 -1.57 -9.88
N ASP A 281 -22.46 -1.25 -8.64
CA ASP A 281 -23.65 -0.41 -8.36
C ASP A 281 -23.49 1.07 -8.76
N SER A 282 -22.35 1.47 -9.32
CA SER A 282 -22.14 2.81 -9.89
C SER A 282 -21.72 2.80 -11.36
N ILE A 283 -21.49 1.64 -11.97
CA ILE A 283 -21.14 1.50 -13.39
C ILE A 283 -22.41 1.53 -14.24
N THR A 284 -22.43 2.40 -15.24
CA THR A 284 -23.50 2.49 -16.22
C THR A 284 -22.92 2.72 -17.62
N GLU A 285 -23.65 2.32 -18.66
CA GLU A 285 -23.17 2.40 -20.05
C GLU A 285 -22.82 3.84 -20.48
N ASP A 286 -23.59 4.83 -20.07
CA ASP A 286 -23.36 6.25 -20.36
C ASP A 286 -22.04 6.75 -19.73
N LYS A 287 -21.74 6.36 -18.48
CA LYS A 287 -20.47 6.69 -17.83
C LYS A 287 -19.31 6.02 -18.54
N LEU A 288 -19.42 4.74 -18.88
CA LEU A 288 -18.38 4.02 -19.63
C LEU A 288 -18.13 4.65 -21.01
N LYS A 289 -19.18 5.10 -21.69
CA LYS A 289 -19.06 5.85 -22.96
C LYS A 289 -18.34 7.18 -22.79
N VAL A 290 -18.57 7.92 -21.69
CA VAL A 290 -17.79 9.12 -21.37
C VAL A 290 -16.31 8.77 -21.18
N LEU A 291 -16.00 7.74 -20.38
CA LEU A 291 -14.61 7.30 -20.19
C LEU A 291 -13.95 6.88 -21.52
N LYS A 292 -14.65 6.13 -22.38
CA LYS A 292 -14.12 5.77 -23.72
C LYS A 292 -13.93 6.98 -24.63
N LYS A 293 -14.85 7.95 -24.60
CA LYS A 293 -14.76 9.20 -25.38
C LYS A 293 -13.47 9.96 -25.04
N HIS A 294 -13.09 10.00 -23.77
CA HIS A 294 -11.86 10.63 -23.28
C HIS A 294 -10.61 9.73 -23.41
N GLY A 295 -10.72 8.55 -24.02
CA GLY A 295 -9.58 7.66 -24.21
C GLY A 295 -8.99 7.11 -22.90
N ILE A 296 -9.80 7.00 -21.84
CA ILE A 296 -9.35 6.45 -20.55
C ILE A 296 -8.74 5.06 -20.77
N SER A 297 -7.44 4.97 -20.46
CA SER A 297 -6.58 3.83 -20.80
C SER A 297 -6.77 2.62 -19.89
N ARG A 298 -7.18 2.85 -18.64
CA ARG A 298 -7.33 1.80 -17.62
C ARG A 298 -8.52 2.09 -16.71
N ILE A 299 -9.26 1.06 -16.36
CA ILE A 299 -10.32 1.13 -15.35
C ILE A 299 -10.22 -0.01 -14.35
N SER A 300 -10.95 0.08 -13.24
CA SER A 300 -11.12 -1.03 -12.30
C SER A 300 -12.59 -1.44 -12.18
N VAL A 301 -12.86 -2.74 -12.07
CA VAL A 301 -14.20 -3.30 -11.81
C VAL A 301 -14.03 -4.30 -10.68
N ASN A 302 -14.16 -3.83 -9.44
CA ASN A 302 -13.66 -4.58 -8.30
C ASN A 302 -14.76 -5.40 -7.62
N PRO A 303 -14.66 -6.74 -7.56
CA PRO A 303 -15.60 -7.58 -6.82
C PRO A 303 -15.31 -7.57 -5.31
N GLN A 304 -14.06 -7.43 -4.89
CA GLN A 304 -13.51 -7.89 -3.59
C GLN A 304 -13.61 -9.40 -3.38
N THR A 305 -14.75 -10.00 -3.72
CA THR A 305 -15.05 -11.43 -3.65
C THR A 305 -16.26 -11.72 -4.56
N PHE A 306 -16.36 -12.93 -5.10
CA PHE A 306 -17.56 -13.38 -5.82
C PHE A 306 -18.56 -14.15 -4.93
N ASN A 307 -18.31 -14.19 -3.62
CA ASN A 307 -19.20 -14.83 -2.65
C ASN A 307 -20.29 -13.87 -2.18
N GLN A 308 -21.55 -14.09 -2.63
CA GLN A 308 -22.67 -13.19 -2.31
C GLN A 308 -22.89 -13.02 -0.78
N LYS A 309 -22.79 -14.10 -0.01
CA LYS A 309 -22.94 -14.03 1.45
C LYS A 309 -21.90 -13.09 2.08
N THR A 310 -20.67 -13.10 1.60
CA THR A 310 -19.61 -12.21 2.08
C THR A 310 -19.91 -10.76 1.67
N LEU A 311 -20.34 -10.51 0.43
CA LEU A 311 -20.72 -9.19 -0.05
C LEU A 311 -21.80 -8.55 0.84
N ASP A 312 -22.83 -9.33 1.19
CA ASP A 312 -23.91 -8.92 2.08
C ASP A 312 -23.37 -8.56 3.48
N LEU A 313 -22.48 -9.39 4.04
CA LEU A 313 -21.86 -9.17 5.35
C LEU A 313 -21.03 -7.88 5.38
N ILE A 314 -20.23 -7.63 4.35
CA ILE A 314 -19.30 -6.48 4.31
C ILE A 314 -19.97 -5.18 3.83
N GLY A 315 -21.28 -5.21 3.57
CA GLY A 315 -22.07 -4.03 3.20
C GLY A 315 -21.93 -3.59 1.74
N ARG A 316 -21.57 -4.51 0.83
CA ARG A 316 -21.61 -4.27 -0.61
C ARG A 316 -22.99 -4.66 -1.15
N LYS A 317 -23.69 -3.68 -1.74
CA LYS A 317 -25.06 -3.86 -2.23
C LYS A 317 -25.13 -4.52 -3.60
N ALA A 318 -24.15 -4.25 -4.46
CA ALA A 318 -24.04 -4.93 -5.74
C ALA A 318 -23.79 -6.43 -5.53
N THR A 319 -24.49 -7.23 -6.31
CA THR A 319 -24.33 -8.69 -6.35
C THR A 319 -23.08 -9.10 -7.13
N ALA A 320 -22.64 -10.34 -6.90
CA ALA A 320 -21.57 -10.96 -7.68
C ALA A 320 -21.91 -10.97 -9.19
N ALA A 321 -23.18 -11.27 -9.52
CA ALA A 321 -23.68 -11.27 -10.90
C ALA A 321 -23.62 -9.87 -11.55
N GLU A 322 -24.05 -8.81 -10.84
CA GLU A 322 -23.95 -7.43 -11.36
C GLU A 322 -22.51 -6.99 -11.62
N THR A 323 -21.55 -7.50 -10.84
CA THR A 323 -20.12 -7.25 -11.08
C THR A 323 -19.64 -7.94 -12.36
N ILE A 324 -20.06 -9.18 -12.60
CA ILE A 324 -19.78 -9.92 -13.84
C ILE A 324 -20.36 -9.16 -15.04
N GLU A 325 -21.61 -8.70 -14.96
CA GLU A 325 -22.26 -7.98 -16.05
C GLU A 325 -21.62 -6.60 -16.30
N SER A 326 -21.20 -5.90 -15.24
CA SER A 326 -20.46 -4.63 -15.38
C SER A 326 -19.11 -4.82 -16.07
N PHE A 327 -18.40 -5.91 -15.75
CA PHE A 327 -17.14 -6.25 -16.40
C PHE A 327 -17.34 -6.56 -17.88
N LYS A 328 -18.33 -7.40 -18.21
CA LYS A 328 -18.67 -7.74 -19.60
C LYS A 328 -19.06 -6.49 -20.40
N LEU A 329 -19.89 -5.61 -19.83
CA LEU A 329 -20.26 -4.35 -20.47
C LEU A 329 -19.03 -3.48 -20.78
N ALA A 330 -18.08 -3.37 -19.86
CA ALA A 330 -16.84 -2.65 -20.12
C ALA A 330 -16.02 -3.30 -21.24
N ARG A 331 -15.91 -4.64 -21.26
CA ARG A 331 -15.26 -5.36 -22.36
C ARG A 331 -15.94 -5.12 -23.71
N GLU A 332 -17.27 -5.18 -23.75
CA GLU A 332 -18.08 -4.93 -24.97
C GLU A 332 -17.89 -3.51 -25.52
N LEU A 333 -17.71 -2.52 -24.62
CA LEU A 333 -17.38 -1.14 -24.99
C LEU A 333 -15.89 -0.93 -25.35
N GLY A 334 -15.10 -1.99 -25.36
CA GLY A 334 -13.72 -2.00 -25.84
C GLY A 334 -12.69 -1.56 -24.81
N PHE A 335 -12.95 -1.73 -23.51
CA PHE A 335 -11.89 -1.62 -22.49
C PHE A 335 -11.01 -2.87 -22.52
N ASP A 336 -9.71 -2.67 -22.73
CA ASP A 336 -8.69 -3.72 -22.86
C ASP A 336 -7.62 -3.65 -21.74
N ASN A 337 -7.87 -2.84 -20.72
CA ASN A 337 -7.09 -2.78 -19.48
C ASN A 337 -8.04 -2.59 -18.28
N ILE A 338 -8.56 -3.71 -17.76
CA ILE A 338 -9.48 -3.76 -16.64
C ILE A 338 -8.82 -4.48 -15.46
N ASN A 339 -8.67 -3.77 -14.36
CA ASN A 339 -8.21 -4.31 -13.09
C ASN A 339 -9.38 -4.84 -12.24
N MET A 340 -9.15 -5.93 -11.51
CA MET A 340 -10.01 -6.37 -10.42
C MET A 340 -9.25 -6.37 -9.09
N ASP A 341 -9.87 -5.85 -8.03
CA ASP A 341 -9.36 -5.99 -6.66
C ASP A 341 -10.11 -7.10 -5.92
N ILE A 342 -9.36 -8.01 -5.28
CA ILE A 342 -9.88 -9.00 -4.32
C ILE A 342 -9.26 -8.80 -2.94
N ILE A 343 -9.99 -9.23 -1.90
CA ILE A 343 -9.53 -9.14 -0.51
C ILE A 343 -9.57 -10.52 0.13
N LEU A 344 -8.41 -11.00 0.55
CA LEU A 344 -8.23 -12.25 1.29
C LEU A 344 -8.44 -12.03 2.79
N GLY A 345 -9.13 -12.97 3.44
CA GLY A 345 -9.43 -12.91 4.87
C GLY A 345 -10.69 -12.12 5.22
N LEU A 346 -11.61 -11.93 4.27
CA LEU A 346 -12.92 -11.34 4.56
C LEU A 346 -13.74 -12.21 5.53
N PRO A 347 -14.66 -11.61 6.31
CA PRO A 347 -15.47 -12.36 7.26
C PRO A 347 -16.26 -13.49 6.60
N GLY A 348 -16.09 -14.71 7.11
CA GLY A 348 -16.80 -15.89 6.62
C GLY A 348 -16.15 -16.57 5.41
N GLU A 349 -14.98 -16.11 4.96
CA GLU A 349 -14.25 -16.74 3.85
C GLU A 349 -13.07 -17.57 4.35
N GLY A 350 -13.00 -18.81 3.88
CA GLY A 350 -11.84 -19.68 3.93
C GLY A 350 -11.33 -20.01 2.53
N ILE A 351 -10.66 -21.16 2.40
CA ILE A 351 -10.06 -21.59 1.14
C ILE A 351 -11.08 -21.85 0.02
N ASP A 352 -12.27 -22.38 0.36
CA ASP A 352 -13.30 -22.72 -0.61
C ASP A 352 -13.92 -21.46 -1.24
N GLU A 353 -14.19 -20.43 -0.44
CA GLU A 353 -14.69 -19.14 -0.93
C GLU A 353 -13.67 -18.44 -1.84
N VAL A 354 -12.39 -18.50 -1.49
CA VAL A 354 -11.32 -17.94 -2.32
C VAL A 354 -11.20 -18.73 -3.62
N LYS A 355 -11.28 -20.06 -3.57
CA LYS A 355 -11.27 -20.91 -4.77
C LYS A 355 -12.41 -20.57 -5.71
N HIS A 356 -13.63 -20.39 -5.19
CA HIS A 356 -14.76 -19.95 -6.00
C HIS A 356 -14.51 -18.58 -6.65
N THR A 357 -13.95 -17.63 -5.90
CA THR A 357 -13.57 -16.31 -6.45
C THR A 357 -12.54 -16.45 -7.57
N CYS A 358 -11.54 -17.32 -7.40
CA CYS A 358 -10.54 -17.62 -8.43
C CYS A 358 -11.15 -18.23 -9.69
N GLU A 359 -12.07 -19.20 -9.56
CA GLU A 359 -12.78 -19.81 -10.70
C GLU A 359 -13.48 -18.74 -11.55
N VAL A 360 -14.17 -17.78 -10.92
CA VAL A 360 -14.83 -16.68 -11.64
C VAL A 360 -13.81 -15.74 -12.29
N ILE A 361 -12.70 -15.42 -11.63
CA ILE A 361 -11.64 -14.59 -12.21
C ILE A 361 -11.02 -15.26 -13.44
N GLU A 362 -10.77 -16.56 -13.37
CA GLU A 362 -10.22 -17.36 -14.48
C GLU A 362 -11.15 -17.36 -15.70
N GLU A 363 -12.46 -17.32 -15.48
CA GLU A 363 -13.47 -17.17 -16.54
C GLU A 363 -13.49 -15.75 -17.12
N LEU A 364 -13.43 -14.71 -16.28
CA LEU A 364 -13.51 -13.32 -16.71
C LEU A 364 -12.24 -12.81 -17.38
N LYS A 365 -11.07 -13.33 -17.00
CA LYS A 365 -9.74 -12.93 -17.52
C LYS A 365 -9.54 -11.41 -17.52
N PRO A 366 -9.50 -10.77 -16.34
CA PRO A 366 -9.11 -9.36 -16.26
C PRO A 366 -7.65 -9.19 -16.70
N ASP A 367 -7.29 -7.98 -17.16
CA ASP A 367 -5.92 -7.68 -17.59
C ASP A 367 -4.99 -7.38 -16.42
N SER A 368 -5.58 -7.14 -15.25
CA SER A 368 -4.86 -6.99 -13.99
C SER A 368 -5.71 -7.47 -12.82
N LEU A 369 -5.03 -7.96 -11.79
CA LEU A 369 -5.61 -8.42 -10.55
C LEU A 369 -4.78 -7.84 -9.39
N THR A 370 -5.42 -7.12 -8.48
CA THR A 370 -4.77 -6.73 -7.22
C THR A 370 -5.32 -7.59 -6.09
N VAL A 371 -4.42 -8.32 -5.45
CA VAL A 371 -4.74 -9.18 -4.32
C VAL A 371 -4.36 -8.46 -3.05
N HIS A 372 -5.36 -8.10 -2.26
CA HIS A 372 -5.18 -7.50 -0.95
C HIS A 372 -5.32 -8.54 0.15
N SER A 373 -4.56 -8.40 1.22
CA SER A 373 -4.86 -9.10 2.47
C SER A 373 -5.55 -8.13 3.42
N LEU A 374 -6.62 -8.58 4.07
CA LEU A 374 -7.38 -7.76 5.00
C LEU A 374 -6.48 -7.23 6.13
N ALA A 375 -6.48 -5.91 6.28
CA ALA A 375 -5.84 -5.21 7.40
C ALA A 375 -6.92 -4.56 8.28
N LEU A 376 -6.95 -4.91 9.55
CA LEU A 376 -7.88 -4.32 10.51
C LEU A 376 -7.41 -2.92 10.90
N LYS A 377 -8.05 -1.90 10.32
CA LYS A 377 -7.76 -0.51 10.64
C LYS A 377 -8.72 0.01 11.71
N ARG A 378 -8.19 0.75 12.68
CA ARG A 378 -9.00 1.44 13.72
C ARG A 378 -10.11 2.33 13.14
N ALA A 379 -9.89 2.90 11.96
CA ALA A 379 -10.85 3.78 11.29
C ALA A 379 -11.96 3.04 10.53
N SER A 380 -11.89 1.70 10.45
CA SER A 380 -12.92 0.86 9.82
C SER A 380 -13.89 0.33 10.88
N PHE A 381 -15.16 0.10 10.52
CA PHE A 381 -16.15 -0.49 11.42
C PHE A 381 -15.95 -1.99 11.63
N LEU A 382 -15.05 -2.61 10.86
CA LEU A 382 -14.88 -4.05 10.83
C LEU A 382 -14.38 -4.62 12.17
N GLY A 383 -13.47 -3.93 12.86
CA GLY A 383 -12.94 -4.40 14.15
C GLY A 383 -14.04 -4.58 15.21
N GLU A 384 -14.85 -3.55 15.42
CA GLU A 384 -15.99 -3.58 16.36
C GLU A 384 -17.05 -4.60 15.93
N TRP A 385 -17.30 -4.70 14.62
CA TRP A 385 -18.26 -5.65 14.08
C TRP A 385 -17.83 -7.10 14.31
N ILE A 386 -16.55 -7.42 14.10
CA ILE A 386 -15.99 -8.76 14.33
C ILE A 386 -16.12 -9.15 15.81
N GLU A 387 -15.76 -8.24 16.73
CA GLU A 387 -15.87 -8.46 18.17
C GLU A 387 -17.32 -8.75 18.58
N LYS A 388 -18.28 -7.98 18.07
CA LYS A 388 -19.70 -8.13 18.40
C LYS A 388 -20.34 -9.39 17.82
N ASN A 389 -19.90 -9.84 16.64
CA ASN A 389 -20.55 -10.92 15.89
C ASN A 389 -19.79 -12.25 15.96
N GLY A 390 -18.66 -12.32 16.67
CA GLY A 390 -17.94 -13.58 16.92
C GLY A 390 -17.25 -14.18 15.70
N HIS A 391 -16.93 -13.36 14.69
CA HIS A 391 -16.14 -13.82 13.55
C HIS A 391 -14.64 -13.85 13.93
N SER A 392 -13.87 -14.76 13.32
CA SER A 392 -12.41 -14.68 13.40
C SER A 392 -11.89 -13.78 12.30
N ALA A 393 -11.10 -12.76 12.64
CA ALA A 393 -10.38 -11.93 11.66
C ALA A 393 -9.22 -12.66 10.95
N PHE A 394 -9.00 -13.94 11.27
CA PHE A 394 -7.76 -14.69 11.01
C PHE A 394 -7.97 -15.91 10.12
N THR A 395 -8.73 -15.78 9.03
CA THR A 395 -8.93 -16.88 8.08
C THR A 395 -7.92 -16.91 6.93
N ASN A 396 -7.17 -15.82 6.71
CA ASN A 396 -6.13 -15.78 5.68
C ASN A 396 -4.90 -16.61 6.10
N THR A 397 -4.38 -17.43 5.17
CA THR A 397 -3.25 -18.35 5.38
C THR A 397 -2.28 -18.29 4.20
N ASP A 398 -1.06 -18.83 4.37
CA ASP A 398 -0.10 -18.97 3.26
C ASP A 398 -0.66 -19.77 2.08
N GLU A 399 -1.49 -20.77 2.36
CA GLU A 399 -2.18 -21.58 1.35
C GLU A 399 -3.15 -20.74 0.52
N ILE A 400 -3.92 -19.85 1.17
CA ILE A 400 -4.84 -18.92 0.50
C ILE A 400 -4.06 -17.90 -0.35
N GLN A 401 -2.93 -17.39 0.14
CA GLN A 401 -2.05 -16.52 -0.65
C GLN A 401 -1.50 -17.25 -1.88
N ALA A 402 -1.03 -18.48 -1.71
CA ALA A 402 -0.51 -19.30 -2.81
C ALA A 402 -1.60 -19.62 -3.85
N LEU A 403 -2.84 -19.86 -3.39
CA LEU A 403 -4.00 -20.05 -4.28
C LEU A 403 -4.26 -18.81 -5.12
N ALA A 404 -4.27 -17.61 -4.52
CA ALA A 404 -4.45 -16.35 -5.25
C ALA A 404 -3.30 -16.09 -6.25
N ARG A 405 -2.04 -16.39 -5.88
CA ARG A 405 -0.89 -16.35 -6.80
C ARG A 405 -1.08 -17.27 -8.00
N LYS A 406 -1.48 -18.51 -7.74
CA LYS A 406 -1.73 -19.52 -8.78
C LYS A 406 -2.87 -19.10 -9.72
N CYS A 407 -3.95 -18.54 -9.16
CA CYS A 407 -5.05 -17.98 -9.93
C CYS A 407 -4.54 -16.91 -10.90
N ALA A 408 -3.77 -15.92 -10.43
CA ALA A 408 -3.20 -14.87 -11.27
C ALA A 408 -2.30 -15.44 -12.38
N ALA A 409 -1.41 -16.38 -12.03
CA ALA A 409 -0.51 -17.01 -12.99
C ALA A 409 -1.25 -17.85 -14.05
N SER A 410 -2.37 -18.50 -13.69
CA SER A 410 -3.14 -19.35 -14.60
C SER A 410 -3.74 -18.59 -15.80
N ILE A 411 -4.00 -17.30 -15.62
CA ILE A 411 -4.48 -16.38 -16.67
C ILE A 411 -3.37 -15.49 -17.24
N GLY A 412 -2.10 -15.80 -16.94
CA GLY A 412 -0.94 -15.14 -17.52
C GLY A 412 -0.55 -13.80 -16.88
N LEU A 413 -1.07 -13.48 -15.69
CA LEU A 413 -0.70 -12.25 -14.99
C LEU A 413 0.62 -12.44 -14.22
N GLU A 414 1.51 -11.46 -14.32
CA GLU A 414 2.80 -11.41 -13.64
C GLU A 414 2.80 -10.35 -12.53
N PRO A 415 3.45 -10.60 -11.38
CA PRO A 415 3.50 -9.64 -10.29
C PRO A 415 4.37 -8.44 -10.67
N TYR A 416 3.84 -7.22 -10.52
CA TYR A 416 4.53 -5.99 -10.96
C TYR A 416 4.74 -4.95 -9.86
N TYR A 417 4.02 -5.04 -8.73
CA TYR A 417 4.29 -4.23 -7.54
C TYR A 417 3.79 -4.94 -6.28
N LEU A 418 4.40 -4.61 -5.14
CA LEU A 418 4.04 -5.20 -3.86
C LEU A 418 4.24 -4.23 -2.70
N TYR A 419 3.28 -4.23 -1.78
CA TYR A 419 3.39 -3.50 -0.53
C TYR A 419 2.75 -4.24 0.64
N ARG A 420 3.24 -3.93 1.84
CA ARG A 420 2.75 -4.44 3.12
C ARG A 420 2.21 -3.27 3.95
N GLN A 421 1.14 -3.52 4.68
CA GLN A 421 0.56 -2.55 5.60
C GLN A 421 0.93 -2.94 7.03
N LYS A 422 1.00 -1.92 7.89
CA LYS A 422 1.07 -2.14 9.34
C LYS A 422 -0.23 -2.82 9.78
N ASP A 423 -0.13 -3.77 10.71
CA ASP A 423 -1.26 -4.50 11.29
C ASP A 423 -2.06 -5.33 10.26
N MET A 424 -1.41 -5.83 9.19
CA MET A 424 -1.99 -6.89 8.36
C MET A 424 -2.14 -8.17 9.16
N CYS A 425 -3.29 -8.82 9.04
CA CYS A 425 -3.48 -10.16 9.57
C CYS A 425 -2.41 -11.10 9.00
N GLY A 426 -1.64 -11.77 9.86
CA GLY A 426 -0.59 -12.71 9.45
C GLY A 426 0.66 -12.09 8.82
N GLY A 427 0.79 -10.75 8.77
CA GLY A 427 1.97 -10.11 8.20
C GLY A 427 2.17 -10.33 6.69
N PHE A 428 1.10 -10.72 5.98
CA PHE A 428 1.09 -10.97 4.54
C PHE A 428 1.34 -9.71 3.70
N GLU A 429 1.18 -9.83 2.39
CA GLU A 429 1.41 -8.76 1.42
C GLU A 429 0.17 -8.44 0.59
N ASN A 430 0.22 -7.31 -0.10
CA ASN A 430 -0.68 -6.98 -1.19
C ASN A 430 0.17 -6.95 -2.46
N ILE A 431 -0.30 -7.63 -3.50
CA ILE A 431 0.44 -7.76 -4.76
C ILE A 431 -0.50 -7.38 -5.90
N GLY A 432 -0.01 -6.53 -6.80
CA GLY A 432 -0.63 -6.34 -8.10
C GLY A 432 -0.02 -7.25 -9.14
N TYR A 433 -0.89 -7.89 -9.92
CA TYR A 433 -0.55 -8.69 -11.07
C TYR A 433 -1.13 -8.04 -12.32
N ALA A 434 -0.41 -8.10 -13.42
CA ALA A 434 -0.87 -7.58 -14.71
C ALA A 434 -0.36 -8.46 -15.85
N LEU A 435 -1.07 -8.44 -16.99
CA LEU A 435 -0.47 -8.89 -18.23
C LEU A 435 0.72 -7.97 -18.57
N PRO A 436 1.80 -8.50 -19.17
CA PRO A 436 2.91 -7.66 -19.63
C PRO A 436 2.44 -6.50 -20.51
N GLY A 437 2.82 -5.28 -20.17
CA GLY A 437 2.39 -4.05 -20.86
C GLY A 437 1.04 -3.49 -20.41
N LYS A 438 0.41 -4.07 -19.37
CA LYS A 438 -0.85 -3.59 -18.76
C LYS A 438 -0.68 -3.21 -17.29
N GLU A 439 0.55 -3.12 -16.81
CA GLU A 439 0.91 -2.64 -15.48
C GLU A 439 0.39 -1.21 -15.25
N CYS A 440 0.21 -0.83 -13.98
CA CYS A 440 -0.20 0.53 -13.61
C CYS A 440 1.02 1.37 -13.23
N LEU A 441 1.38 2.35 -14.05
CA LEU A 441 2.50 3.25 -13.81
C LEU A 441 2.33 4.03 -12.51
N TYR A 442 1.12 4.57 -12.26
CA TYR A 442 0.86 5.34 -11.05
C TYR A 442 1.14 4.54 -9.76
N ASN A 443 0.77 3.25 -9.75
CA ASN A 443 1.01 2.37 -8.59
C ASN A 443 2.50 2.21 -8.32
N VAL A 444 3.29 1.97 -9.36
CA VAL A 444 4.76 1.85 -9.25
C VAL A 444 5.35 3.19 -8.79
N VAL A 445 5.04 4.30 -9.47
CA VAL A 445 5.56 5.64 -9.10
C VAL A 445 5.25 6.00 -7.65
N MET A 446 4.04 5.71 -7.18
CA MET A 446 3.64 5.98 -5.81
C MET A 446 4.41 5.10 -4.82
N MET A 447 4.45 3.77 -5.02
CA MET A 447 5.16 2.85 -4.12
C MET A 447 6.67 3.11 -4.10
N GLU A 448 7.25 3.38 -5.26
CA GLU A 448 8.69 3.59 -5.43
C GLU A 448 9.15 4.95 -4.89
N GLU A 449 8.21 5.87 -4.68
CA GLU A 449 8.45 7.27 -4.31
C GLU A 449 9.49 7.90 -5.24
N VAL A 450 9.33 7.66 -6.55
CA VAL A 450 10.27 8.09 -7.59
C VAL A 450 9.93 9.45 -8.19
N GLN A 451 8.67 9.87 -8.12
CA GLN A 451 8.20 11.15 -8.67
C GLN A 451 7.34 11.93 -7.68
N SER A 452 7.21 13.22 -7.96
CA SER A 452 6.24 14.08 -7.30
C SER A 452 4.80 13.71 -7.70
N ILE A 453 3.86 13.84 -6.76
CA ILE A 453 2.43 13.62 -6.98
C ILE A 453 1.69 14.92 -6.69
N LEU A 454 0.91 15.39 -7.66
CA LEU A 454 -0.01 16.50 -7.46
C LEU A 454 -1.41 15.93 -7.23
N GLY A 455 -1.86 15.93 -5.97
CA GLY A 455 -3.17 15.42 -5.58
C GLY A 455 -4.24 16.51 -5.62
N PHE A 456 -5.48 16.17 -5.97
CA PHE A 456 -6.63 17.08 -6.02
C PHE A 456 -7.86 16.44 -5.36
N GLY A 457 -8.68 17.24 -4.68
CA GLY A 457 -9.89 16.77 -4.02
C GLY A 457 -9.76 16.54 -2.51
N ALA A 458 -10.88 16.45 -1.79
CA ALA A 458 -10.89 16.21 -0.35
C ALA A 458 -10.12 14.94 0.06
N GLY A 459 -9.29 15.06 1.10
CA GLY A 459 -8.52 13.96 1.68
C GLY A 459 -7.32 13.46 0.88
N THR A 460 -7.01 14.07 -0.27
CA THR A 460 -5.81 13.72 -1.05
C THR A 460 -4.54 14.32 -0.48
N ILE A 461 -3.39 13.84 -0.94
CA ILE A 461 -2.08 14.34 -0.51
C ILE A 461 -1.25 14.68 -1.75
N SER A 462 -0.73 15.90 -1.81
CA SER A 462 0.35 16.24 -2.73
C SER A 462 1.69 15.89 -2.10
N LYS A 463 2.58 15.29 -2.89
CA LYS A 463 3.90 14.80 -2.47
C LYS A 463 4.95 15.42 -3.38
N LYS A 464 5.85 16.23 -2.82
CA LYS A 464 7.04 16.71 -3.53
C LYS A 464 8.19 15.77 -3.23
N VAL A 465 8.85 15.29 -4.28
CA VAL A 465 9.99 14.38 -4.21
C VAL A 465 11.16 15.07 -4.88
N VAL A 466 12.22 15.36 -4.11
CA VAL A 466 13.43 16.01 -4.60
C VAL A 466 14.68 15.25 -4.17
N PRO A 467 15.77 15.25 -4.96
CA PRO A 467 17.03 14.68 -4.53
C PRO A 467 17.52 15.37 -3.25
N ALA A 468 18.02 14.61 -2.29
CA ALA A 468 18.56 15.18 -1.06
C ALA A 468 19.77 16.07 -1.35
N SER A 469 19.81 17.27 -0.74
CA SER A 469 20.78 18.32 -1.09
C SER A 469 22.19 18.13 -0.53
N ASP A 470 22.42 17.16 0.36
CA ASP A 470 23.70 16.94 1.02
C ASP A 470 24.06 15.45 1.03
N THR A 471 24.94 15.03 0.12
CA THR A 471 25.75 13.83 0.34
C THR A 471 27.20 14.13 -0.03
N ASP A 472 27.92 14.70 0.94
CA ASP A 472 29.39 14.79 1.00
C ASP A 472 30.00 13.36 1.14
N SER A 473 29.67 12.45 0.21
CA SER A 473 30.28 11.13 0.13
C SER A 473 31.08 11.03 -1.17
N ASP A 474 32.38 11.32 -1.06
CA ASP A 474 33.38 11.06 -2.11
C ASP A 474 33.54 9.55 -2.44
N LYS A 475 32.73 8.66 -1.86
CA LYS A 475 32.72 7.24 -2.20
C LYS A 475 31.83 7.01 -3.41
N ALA A 476 32.46 6.63 -4.54
CA ALA A 476 31.73 6.14 -5.69
C ALA A 476 30.84 4.94 -5.28
N ALA A 477 29.58 4.92 -5.73
CA ALA A 477 28.65 3.83 -5.43
C ALA A 477 29.16 2.43 -5.86
N GLY A 478 30.19 2.38 -6.71
CA GLY A 478 30.89 1.16 -7.10
C GLY A 478 31.66 0.46 -5.96
N ASP A 479 32.11 1.20 -4.95
CA ASP A 479 32.96 0.66 -3.87
C ASP A 479 32.17 0.19 -2.63
N MET A 480 30.86 0.49 -2.58
CA MET A 480 29.99 0.08 -1.47
C MET A 480 29.47 -1.35 -1.68
N ASN A 481 29.36 -2.13 -0.60
CA ASN A 481 28.57 -3.38 -0.65
C ASN A 481 27.06 -3.05 -0.72
N LEU A 482 26.21 -4.00 -1.16
CA LEU A 482 24.77 -3.73 -1.31
C LEU A 482 24.12 -3.25 -0.01
N GLY A 483 24.55 -3.76 1.15
CA GLY A 483 24.03 -3.31 2.43
C GLY A 483 24.41 -1.88 2.78
N GLU A 484 25.62 -1.44 2.44
CA GLU A 484 26.04 -0.05 2.54
C GLU A 484 25.26 0.83 1.57
N LEU A 485 25.08 0.40 0.31
CA LEU A 485 24.31 1.15 -0.69
C LEU A 485 22.85 1.36 -0.27
N ILE A 486 22.22 0.33 0.29
CA ILE A 486 20.85 0.40 0.80
C ILE A 486 20.75 1.32 2.03
N ARG A 487 21.77 1.32 2.90
CA ARG A 487 21.80 2.11 4.14
C ARG A 487 22.19 3.56 3.91
N SER A 488 23.20 3.80 3.07
CA SER A 488 23.78 5.11 2.85
C SER A 488 22.79 6.02 2.16
N GLY A 489 21.95 5.47 1.27
CA GLY A 489 20.98 6.29 0.55
C GLY A 489 21.64 7.38 -0.31
N ASP A 490 22.96 7.43 -0.42
CA ASP A 490 23.71 8.63 -0.82
C ASP A 490 23.41 9.08 -2.28
N ALA A 491 22.72 8.25 -3.06
CA ALA A 491 22.29 8.56 -4.42
C ALA A 491 20.83 8.21 -4.74
N LEU A 492 20.10 7.70 -3.74
CA LEU A 492 18.74 7.14 -3.85
C LEU A 492 17.80 7.74 -2.81
N HIS A 493 18.34 8.52 -1.88
CA HIS A 493 17.60 9.23 -0.85
C HIS A 493 16.92 10.44 -1.49
N MET A 494 15.62 10.55 -1.21
CA MET A 494 14.82 11.68 -1.63
C MET A 494 14.23 12.34 -0.40
N ASP A 495 14.26 13.65 -0.41
CA ASP A 495 13.46 14.42 0.52
C ASP A 495 12.02 14.44 0.02
N ILE A 496 11.12 14.05 0.92
CA ILE A 496 9.70 13.97 0.64
C ILE A 496 8.96 14.95 1.53
N SER A 497 8.41 16.00 0.91
CA SER A 497 7.51 16.95 1.56
C SER A 497 6.06 16.66 1.15
N ARG A 498 5.12 16.88 2.06
CA ARG A 498 3.70 16.55 1.83
C ARG A 498 2.80 17.74 2.17
N CYS A 499 1.73 17.89 1.39
CA CYS A 499 0.63 18.81 1.68
C CYS A 499 -0.68 18.03 1.60
N GLU A 500 -1.39 17.91 2.73
CA GLU A 500 -2.67 17.21 2.82
C GLU A 500 -3.85 18.16 2.55
N ASN A 501 -4.77 17.71 1.70
CA ASN A 501 -6.07 18.34 1.52
C ASN A 501 -6.97 18.07 2.73
N PHE A 502 -7.91 18.99 2.99
CA PHE A 502 -8.91 18.78 4.04
C PHE A 502 -9.72 17.51 3.76
N LYS A 503 -9.89 16.67 4.78
CA LYS A 503 -10.61 15.38 4.65
C LYS A 503 -12.12 15.59 4.50
N GLU A 504 -12.68 16.50 5.26
CA GLU A 504 -14.10 16.84 5.21
C GLU A 504 -14.43 17.65 3.95
N VAL A 505 -15.44 17.20 3.21
CA VAL A 505 -15.87 17.85 1.95
C VAL A 505 -16.25 19.31 2.17
N GLY A 506 -16.91 19.63 3.29
CA GLY A 506 -17.29 21.00 3.63
C GLY A 506 -16.08 21.91 3.85
N ASP A 507 -15.07 21.43 4.57
CA ASP A 507 -13.83 22.20 4.80
C ASP A 507 -13.05 22.38 3.51
N TYR A 508 -12.98 21.33 2.67
CA TYR A 508 -12.35 21.37 1.36
C TYR A 508 -12.95 22.47 0.47
N ILE A 509 -14.29 22.55 0.39
CA ILE A 509 -14.98 23.56 -0.40
C ILE A 509 -14.77 24.97 0.19
N ASN A 510 -14.96 25.14 1.49
CA ASN A 510 -14.98 26.47 2.13
C ASN A 510 -13.58 27.09 2.30
N ARG A 511 -12.52 26.28 2.30
CA ARG A 511 -11.13 26.71 2.53
C ARG A 511 -10.23 26.43 1.33
N LEU A 512 -10.81 26.35 0.13
CA LEU A 512 -10.09 26.07 -1.10
C LEU A 512 -8.92 27.06 -1.37
N PRO A 513 -9.06 28.38 -1.17
CA PRO A 513 -7.94 29.31 -1.39
C PRO A 513 -6.72 29.03 -0.51
N GLU A 514 -6.93 28.74 0.77
CA GLU A 514 -5.87 28.36 1.71
C GLU A 514 -5.13 27.10 1.22
N LEU A 515 -5.88 26.14 0.68
CA LEU A 515 -5.32 24.89 0.18
C LEU A 515 -4.46 25.10 -1.07
N ILE A 516 -4.93 25.93 -2.00
CA ILE A 516 -4.18 26.31 -3.21
C ILE A 516 -2.86 26.98 -2.83
N ASP A 517 -2.87 27.91 -1.87
CA ASP A 517 -1.66 28.58 -1.39
C ASP A 517 -0.65 27.60 -0.80
N ARG A 518 -1.10 26.67 0.05
CA ARG A 518 -0.25 25.63 0.65
C ARG A 518 0.37 24.70 -0.39
N LYS A 519 -0.34 24.39 -1.48
CA LYS A 519 0.19 23.58 -2.58
C LYS A 519 1.21 24.34 -3.41
N ASN A 520 0.93 25.60 -3.73
CA ASN A 520 1.90 26.45 -4.42
C ASN A 520 3.15 26.62 -3.56
N GLU A 521 3.03 26.79 -2.25
CA GLU A 521 4.18 26.84 -1.33
C GLU A 521 5.00 25.54 -1.32
N LEU A 522 4.34 24.37 -1.32
CA LEU A 522 5.03 23.09 -1.37
C LEU A 522 5.96 22.98 -2.59
N PHE A 523 5.49 23.44 -3.77
CA PHE A 523 6.21 23.27 -5.04
C PHE A 523 7.00 24.50 -5.51
N LYS A 524 6.99 25.62 -4.77
CA LYS A 524 8.01 26.66 -4.90
C LYS A 524 9.40 26.09 -4.58
#